data_AF-B6K322-F1
#
_entry.id   AF-B6K322-F1
#
_cell.length_a   1.000
_cell.length_b   1.000
_cell.length_c   1.000
_cell.angle_alpha   90.00
_cell.angle_beta   90.00
_cell.angle_gamma   90.00
#
_symmetry.space_group_name_H-M   'P 1'
#
loop_
_entity.id
_entity.type
_entity.pdbx_description
1 polymer ?
#
loop_
_entity_poly.entity_id
_entity_poly.type
_entity_poly.pdbx_seq_one_letter_code
_entity_poly.pdbx_strand_id
1 'polypeptide(L)'
;MQQVLSQARKFLAESPAWCRLVVCASVSLHLIRPYIPILGQLSLSWDGLFQHAHVYELFTYPFVHVSLLHLLLNCIALVSLMPTFERTHGTAVTFLLCMIPYTLVPGTAHLITTRFFSKSPGISVAGLSGWVFAFLSAQCCQAAPNARTREVFGWSPSKKWLPLFYLLLTTLMIPNSSFIGHTFGMLTGYATPWMMSHVPFATIAARCDQRLVTIPSYYELNPAQLNPTAMILPVTIDDAAAVTTNTPTTFPGRGTRLGT
;
A
#
# COMPACT_ATOMS: atom_id res chain seq x y z
N MET A 1 17.42 -20.67 11.09
CA MET A 1 17.16 -19.46 11.91
C MET A 1 18.07 -18.28 11.54
N GLN A 2 19.40 -18.45 11.50
CA GLN A 2 20.35 -17.35 11.20
C GLN A 2 20.15 -16.68 9.83
N GLN A 3 19.81 -17.45 8.79
CA GLN A 3 19.55 -16.93 7.43
C GLN A 3 18.28 -16.07 7.36
N VAL A 4 17.22 -16.45 8.08
CA VAL A 4 15.98 -15.66 8.15
C VAL A 4 16.25 -14.34 8.89
N LEU A 5 17.02 -14.39 9.97
CA LEU A 5 17.42 -13.21 10.73
C LEU A 5 18.31 -12.27 9.90
N SER A 6 19.21 -12.80 9.08
CA SER A 6 20.05 -11.96 8.21
C SER A 6 19.24 -11.31 7.09
N GLN A 7 18.30 -12.02 6.48
CA GLN A 7 17.39 -11.46 5.48
C GLN A 7 16.46 -10.39 6.07
N ALA A 8 15.89 -10.64 7.26
CA ALA A 8 15.07 -9.66 7.96
C ALA A 8 15.86 -8.40 8.33
N ARG A 9 17.11 -8.55 8.81
CA ARG A 9 18.01 -7.42 9.09
C ARG A 9 18.33 -6.61 7.84
N LYS A 10 18.66 -7.30 6.75
CA LYS A 10 18.92 -6.66 5.46
C LYS A 10 17.70 -5.89 4.96
N PHE A 11 16.53 -6.52 5.02
CA PHE A 11 15.25 -5.89 4.68
C PHE A 11 14.99 -4.62 5.49
N LEU A 12 15.15 -4.69 6.82
CA LEU A 12 14.96 -3.52 7.70
C LEU A 12 15.98 -2.42 7.41
N ALA A 13 17.23 -2.76 7.10
CA ALA A 13 18.26 -1.78 6.78
C ALA A 13 17.99 -1.07 5.43
N GLU A 14 17.48 -1.79 4.44
CA GLU A 14 17.24 -1.27 3.08
C GLU A 14 15.85 -0.62 2.89
N SER A 15 14.94 -0.83 3.86
CA SER A 15 13.59 -0.27 3.81
C SER A 15 13.59 1.24 4.07
N PRO A 16 12.76 2.01 3.35
CA PRO A 16 12.54 3.41 3.66
C PRO A 16 12.00 3.62 5.08
N ALA A 17 12.24 4.82 5.63
CA ALA A 17 12.00 5.12 7.03
C ALA A 17 10.53 4.94 7.44
N TRP A 18 9.58 5.46 6.66
CA TRP A 18 8.17 5.35 6.98
C TRP A 18 7.70 3.90 6.85
N CYS A 19 8.08 3.21 5.77
CA CYS A 19 7.76 1.80 5.61
C CYS A 19 8.24 0.93 6.77
N ARG A 20 9.51 1.11 7.16
CA ARG A 20 10.10 0.39 8.29
C ARG A 20 9.33 0.68 9.57
N LEU A 21 9.02 1.96 9.85
CA LEU A 21 8.28 2.34 11.04
C LEU A 21 6.91 1.66 11.10
N VAL A 22 6.16 1.67 9.99
CA VAL A 22 4.82 1.05 9.90
C VAL A 22 4.87 -0.45 10.17
N VAL A 23 5.81 -1.17 9.54
CA VAL A 23 5.95 -2.62 9.72
C VAL A 23 6.38 -2.94 11.15
N CYS A 24 7.41 -2.26 11.66
CA CYS A 24 7.87 -2.45 13.04
C CYS A 24 6.77 -2.15 14.05
N ALA A 25 6.06 -1.02 13.92
CA ALA A 25 4.98 -0.65 14.81
C ALA A 25 3.84 -1.69 14.80
N SER A 26 3.42 -2.13 13.61
CA SER A 26 2.33 -3.12 13.48
C SER A 26 2.72 -4.48 14.08
N VAL A 27 3.96 -4.92 13.86
CA VAL A 27 4.48 -6.17 14.45
C VAL A 27 4.60 -6.05 15.96
N SER A 28 5.22 -4.98 16.46
CA SER A 28 5.37 -4.73 17.89
C SER A 28 4.03 -4.66 18.61
N LEU A 29 3.06 -3.91 18.05
CA LEU A 29 1.71 -3.82 18.62
C LEU A 29 1.02 -5.18 18.64
N HIS A 30 1.15 -5.99 17.59
CA HIS A 30 0.56 -7.32 17.56
C HIS A 30 1.16 -8.26 18.61
N LEU A 31 2.49 -8.20 18.82
CA LEU A 31 3.18 -9.02 19.82
C LEU A 31 2.86 -8.60 21.26
N ILE A 32 2.69 -7.29 21.50
CA ILE A 32 2.46 -6.73 22.85
C ILE A 32 0.97 -6.80 23.24
N ARG A 33 0.04 -6.74 22.27
CA ARG A 33 -1.41 -6.71 22.50
C ARG A 33 -1.94 -7.78 23.49
N PRO A 34 -1.51 -9.06 23.46
CA PRO A 34 -2.00 -10.06 24.42
C PRO A 34 -1.71 -9.71 25.88
N TYR A 35 -0.67 -8.91 26.14
CA TYR A 35 -0.23 -8.53 27.47
C TYR A 35 -0.80 -7.18 27.93
N ILE A 36 -1.29 -6.36 26.99
CA ILE A 36 -1.83 -5.01 27.26
C ILE A 36 -3.23 -4.90 26.62
N PRO A 37 -4.29 -5.31 27.33
CA PRO A 37 -5.65 -5.38 26.77
C PRO A 37 -6.19 -4.05 26.23
N ILE A 38 -5.75 -2.93 26.80
CA ILE A 38 -6.16 -1.58 26.34
C ILE A 38 -5.73 -1.30 24.90
N LEU A 39 -4.73 -2.00 24.35
CA LEU A 39 -4.37 -1.91 22.93
C LEU A 39 -5.46 -2.44 21.99
N GLY A 40 -6.45 -3.17 22.51
CA GLY A 40 -7.67 -3.51 21.78
C GLY A 40 -8.51 -2.28 21.40
N GLN A 41 -8.39 -1.17 22.15
CA GLN A 41 -9.10 0.08 21.89
C GLN A 41 -8.45 0.93 20.79
N LEU A 42 -7.42 0.41 20.10
CA LEU A 42 -6.79 1.10 18.98
C LEU A 42 -7.50 0.84 17.65
N SER A 43 -8.41 -0.14 17.59
CA SER A 43 -9.26 -0.39 16.41
C SER A 43 -10.35 0.67 16.32
N LEU A 44 -10.72 1.05 15.10
CA LEU A 44 -11.72 2.09 14.88
C LEU A 44 -13.12 1.53 15.06
N SER A 45 -13.88 2.12 15.99
CA SER A 45 -15.27 1.76 16.26
C SER A 45 -16.13 3.01 16.43
N TRP A 46 -17.44 2.87 16.19
CA TRP A 46 -18.37 3.98 16.40
C TRP A 46 -18.42 4.39 17.88
N ASP A 47 -18.51 3.39 18.76
CA ASP A 47 -18.65 3.63 20.20
C ASP A 47 -17.37 4.20 20.81
N GLY A 48 -16.20 3.73 20.39
CA GLY A 48 -14.92 4.31 20.81
C GLY A 48 -14.81 5.78 20.42
N LEU A 49 -15.08 6.10 19.15
CA LEU A 49 -14.96 7.47 18.65
C LEU A 49 -15.99 8.43 19.27
N PHE A 50 -17.28 8.06 19.30
CA PHE A 50 -18.36 9.00 19.65
C PHE A 50 -18.87 8.88 21.09
N GLN A 51 -18.79 7.71 21.72
CA GLN A 51 -19.25 7.53 23.11
C GLN A 51 -18.12 7.73 24.11
N HIS A 52 -16.90 7.32 23.75
CA HIS A 52 -15.73 7.39 24.65
C HIS A 52 -14.71 8.47 24.24
N ALA A 53 -14.97 9.21 23.15
CA ALA A 53 -14.10 10.25 22.64
C ALA A 53 -12.67 9.77 22.30
N HIS A 54 -12.52 8.51 21.87
CA HIS A 54 -11.24 7.94 21.45
C HIS A 54 -10.85 8.43 20.04
N VAL A 55 -10.58 9.72 19.88
CA VAL A 55 -10.26 10.34 18.59
C VAL A 55 -9.01 9.72 17.93
N TYR A 56 -8.10 9.18 18.75
CA TYR A 56 -6.90 8.50 18.27
C TYR A 56 -7.22 7.26 17.42
N GLU A 57 -8.39 6.62 17.60
CA GLU A 57 -8.82 5.45 16.83
C GLU A 57 -8.83 5.72 15.32
N LEU A 58 -9.09 6.96 14.92
CA LEU A 58 -9.08 7.39 13.51
C LEU A 58 -7.72 7.18 12.85
N PHE A 59 -6.62 7.20 13.60
CA PHE A 59 -5.27 7.09 13.07
C PHE A 59 -4.56 5.80 13.49
N THR A 60 -4.99 5.16 14.58
CA THR A 60 -4.32 3.97 15.12
C THR A 60 -4.81 2.67 14.53
N TYR A 61 -6.04 2.62 14.00
CA TYR A 61 -6.63 1.38 13.50
C TYR A 61 -5.84 0.67 12.40
N PRO A 62 -5.09 1.34 11.49
CA PRO A 62 -4.30 0.64 10.49
C PRO A 62 -3.22 -0.26 11.10
N PHE A 63 -2.68 0.10 12.27
CA PHE A 63 -1.54 -0.60 12.87
C PHE A 63 -1.93 -1.87 13.65
N VAL A 64 -3.19 -1.98 14.06
CA VAL A 64 -3.68 -3.15 14.81
C VAL A 64 -4.27 -4.20 13.91
N HIS A 65 -4.06 -5.48 14.27
CA HIS A 65 -4.52 -6.62 13.47
C HIS A 65 -5.21 -7.64 14.37
N VAL A 66 -6.27 -8.26 13.83
CA VAL A 66 -7.09 -9.25 14.54
C VAL A 66 -6.45 -10.64 14.65
N SER A 67 -5.49 -10.96 13.78
CA SER A 67 -4.76 -12.23 13.80
C SER A 67 -3.36 -12.11 13.19
N LEU A 68 -2.49 -13.06 13.50
CA LEU A 68 -1.12 -13.10 12.96
C LEU A 68 -1.13 -13.27 11.44
N LEU A 69 -1.99 -14.15 10.91
CA LEU A 69 -2.11 -14.34 9.46
C LEU A 69 -2.54 -13.05 8.75
N HIS A 70 -3.50 -12.32 9.32
CA HIS A 70 -3.94 -11.04 8.77
C HIS A 70 -2.79 -10.02 8.76
N LEU A 71 -2.00 -9.94 9.84
CA LEU A 71 -0.81 -9.09 9.88
C LEU A 71 0.22 -9.49 8.81
N LEU A 72 0.56 -10.78 8.72
CA LEU A 72 1.58 -11.26 7.78
C LEU A 72 1.21 -10.97 6.32
N LEU A 73 -0.04 -11.25 5.92
CA LEU A 73 -0.51 -10.97 4.56
C LEU A 73 -0.46 -9.47 4.25
N ASN A 74 -0.86 -8.62 5.20
CA ASN A 74 -0.77 -7.17 5.03
C ASN A 74 0.66 -6.69 4.93
N CYS A 75 1.57 -7.16 5.79
CA CYS A 75 2.97 -6.79 5.74
C CYS A 75 3.61 -7.20 4.42
N ILE A 76 3.39 -8.44 3.95
CA ILE A 76 3.93 -8.92 2.67
C ILE A 76 3.45 -8.04 1.51
N ALA A 77 2.14 -7.76 1.45
CA ALA A 77 1.57 -6.93 0.40
C ALA A 77 2.09 -5.48 0.47
N LEU A 78 2.07 -4.87 1.65
CA LEU A 78 2.47 -3.48 1.84
C LEU A 78 3.97 -3.26 1.57
N VAL A 79 4.82 -4.18 2.01
CA VAL A 79 6.27 -4.16 1.76
C VAL A 79 6.61 -4.27 0.27
N SER A 80 5.73 -4.90 -0.51
CA SER A 80 5.92 -4.99 -1.97
C SER A 80 5.58 -3.70 -2.71
N LEU A 81 4.83 -2.79 -2.06
CA LEU A 81 4.23 -1.60 -2.70
C LEU A 81 4.80 -0.29 -2.15
N MET A 82 4.78 -0.11 -0.83
CA MET A 82 5.09 1.16 -0.17
C MET A 82 6.56 1.58 -0.30
N PRO A 83 7.57 0.71 -0.18
CA PRO A 83 8.97 1.12 -0.35
C PRO A 83 9.28 1.76 -1.70
N THR A 84 8.70 1.23 -2.78
CA THR A 84 8.88 1.81 -4.12
C THR A 84 8.24 3.18 -4.17
N PHE A 85 6.99 3.30 -3.72
CA PHE A 85 6.29 4.57 -3.68
C PHE A 85 7.03 5.63 -2.83
N GLU A 86 7.54 5.24 -1.67
CA GLU A 86 8.24 6.13 -0.74
C GLU A 86 9.56 6.65 -1.32
N ARG A 87 10.32 5.81 -2.01
CA ARG A 87 11.55 6.24 -2.68
C ARG A 87 11.28 7.18 -3.86
N THR A 88 10.16 7.00 -4.54
CA THR A 88 9.75 7.83 -5.68
C THR A 88 9.24 9.20 -5.21
N HIS A 89 8.34 9.23 -4.23
CA HIS A 89 7.61 10.46 -3.88
C HIS A 89 8.10 11.15 -2.60
N GLY A 90 8.98 10.49 -1.84
CA GLY A 90 9.49 10.97 -0.56
C GLY A 90 8.71 10.44 0.64
N THR A 91 9.41 10.36 1.77
CA THR A 91 8.93 9.85 3.06
C THR A 91 7.80 10.70 3.61
N ALA A 92 7.93 12.03 3.63
CA ALA A 92 6.89 12.91 4.17
C ALA A 92 5.60 12.88 3.34
N VAL A 93 5.67 12.83 2.01
CA VAL A 93 4.48 12.70 1.15
C VAL A 93 3.78 11.38 1.40
N THR A 94 4.54 10.29 1.48
CA THR A 94 4.00 8.95 1.75
C THR A 94 3.31 8.90 3.11
N PHE A 95 3.93 9.48 4.13
CA PHE A 95 3.33 9.64 5.46
C PHE A 95 2.00 10.41 5.41
N LEU A 96 1.97 11.56 4.73
CA LEU A 96 0.77 12.41 4.63
C LEU A 96 -0.36 11.68 3.90
N LEU A 97 -0.07 10.99 2.80
CA LEU A 97 -1.06 10.18 2.07
C LEU A 97 -1.59 9.03 2.93
N CYS A 98 -0.71 8.29 3.63
CA CYS A 98 -1.10 7.24 4.55
C CYS A 98 -2.03 7.78 5.65
N MET A 99 -1.62 8.83 6.36
CA MET A 99 -2.34 9.31 7.55
C MET A 99 -3.63 10.06 7.24
N ILE A 100 -3.69 10.76 6.10
CA ILE A 100 -4.82 11.63 5.78
C ILE A 100 -5.80 10.89 4.87
N PRO A 101 -5.65 10.87 3.52
CA PRO A 101 -6.67 10.28 2.66
C PRO A 101 -6.77 8.77 2.79
N TYR A 102 -5.67 8.02 2.90
CA TYR A 102 -5.71 6.55 2.89
C TYR A 102 -6.19 5.96 4.23
N THR A 103 -6.25 6.75 5.29
CA THR A 103 -6.77 6.34 6.59
C THR A 103 -8.16 6.92 6.83
N LEU A 104 -8.30 8.25 6.74
CA LEU A 104 -9.52 8.92 7.15
C LEU A 104 -10.70 8.61 6.24
N VAL A 105 -10.48 8.52 4.92
CA VAL A 105 -11.58 8.22 3.98
C VAL A 105 -12.12 6.80 4.15
N PRO A 106 -11.31 5.72 4.08
CA PRO A 106 -11.84 4.37 4.28
C PRO A 106 -12.34 4.14 5.71
N GLY A 107 -11.69 4.70 6.74
CA GLY A 107 -12.16 4.60 8.13
C GLY A 107 -13.52 5.28 8.34
N THR A 108 -13.68 6.50 7.83
CA THR A 108 -14.96 7.24 7.93
C THR A 108 -16.06 6.56 7.12
N ALA A 109 -15.75 6.12 5.90
CA ALA A 109 -16.71 5.38 5.08
C ALA A 109 -17.16 4.10 5.78
N HIS A 110 -16.24 3.34 6.37
CA HIS A 110 -16.57 2.17 7.17
C HIS A 110 -17.53 2.51 8.31
N LEU A 111 -17.22 3.52 9.13
CA LEU A 111 -18.05 3.92 10.28
C LEU A 111 -19.46 4.34 9.87
N ILE A 112 -19.58 5.16 8.82
CA ILE A 112 -20.89 5.61 8.32
C ILE A 112 -21.68 4.40 7.81
N THR A 113 -21.05 3.51 7.05
CA THR A 113 -21.74 2.34 6.51
C THR A 113 -22.19 1.39 7.61
N THR A 114 -21.32 1.02 8.55
CA THR A 114 -21.68 0.07 9.61
C THR A 114 -22.75 0.63 10.54
N ARG A 115 -22.70 1.93 10.85
CA ARG A 115 -23.68 2.57 11.73
C ARG A 115 -25.06 2.73 11.10
N PHE A 116 -25.11 3.30 9.89
CA PHE A 116 -26.38 3.76 9.30
C PHE A 116 -27.00 2.75 8.35
N PHE A 117 -26.20 1.92 7.68
CA PHE A 117 -26.69 0.98 6.67
C PHE A 117 -26.75 -0.44 7.21
N SER A 118 -25.72 -0.91 7.92
CA SER A 118 -25.69 -2.26 8.48
C SER A 118 -26.39 -2.39 9.84
N LYS A 119 -26.66 -1.28 10.53
CA LYS A 119 -27.23 -1.23 11.90
C LYS A 119 -26.45 -2.09 12.91
N SER A 120 -25.14 -2.23 12.71
CA SER A 120 -24.25 -3.03 13.55
C SER A 120 -23.16 -2.13 14.15
N PRO A 121 -23.50 -1.31 15.17
CA PRO A 121 -22.60 -0.28 15.71
C PRO A 121 -21.34 -0.85 16.39
N GLY A 122 -21.39 -2.12 16.82
CA GLY A 122 -20.25 -2.80 17.45
C GLY A 122 -19.18 -3.34 16.49
N ILE A 123 -19.33 -3.13 15.17
CA ILE A 123 -18.33 -3.59 14.20
C ILE A 123 -17.17 -2.59 14.18
N SER A 124 -15.99 -3.05 14.62
CA SER A 124 -14.73 -2.32 14.52
C SER A 124 -13.95 -2.68 13.25
N VAL A 125 -13.15 -1.75 12.74
CA VAL A 125 -12.18 -2.00 11.65
C VAL A 125 -10.75 -1.88 12.16
N ALA A 126 -9.87 -2.71 11.60
CA ALA A 126 -8.46 -2.80 11.97
C ALA A 126 -7.63 -3.31 10.78
N GLY A 127 -6.40 -2.80 10.64
CA GLY A 127 -5.37 -3.35 9.78
C GLY A 127 -4.98 -2.48 8.59
N LEU A 128 -3.80 -2.78 8.04
CA LEU A 128 -3.15 -2.00 6.98
C LEU A 128 -3.80 -2.16 5.59
N SER A 129 -4.77 -3.05 5.45
CA SER A 129 -5.31 -3.46 4.15
C SER A 129 -5.90 -2.30 3.34
N GLY A 130 -6.48 -1.29 4.00
CA GLY A 130 -6.91 -0.06 3.32
C GLY A 130 -5.76 0.64 2.57
N TRP A 131 -4.57 0.69 3.18
CA TRP A 131 -3.37 1.26 2.55
C TRP A 131 -2.83 0.33 1.46
N VAL A 132 -2.90 -0.99 1.64
CA VAL A 132 -2.50 -1.95 0.59
C VAL A 132 -3.31 -1.68 -0.68
N PHE A 133 -4.64 -1.56 -0.57
CA PHE A 133 -5.50 -1.21 -1.69
C PHE A 133 -5.18 0.16 -2.27
N ALA A 134 -4.93 1.16 -1.42
CA ALA A 134 -4.60 2.50 -1.87
C ALA A 134 -3.29 2.55 -2.67
N PHE A 135 -2.21 1.91 -2.18
CA PHE A 135 -0.94 1.85 -2.89
C PHE A 135 -0.99 0.99 -4.16
N LEU A 136 -1.75 -0.11 -4.14
CA LEU A 136 -1.96 -0.94 -5.32
C LEU A 136 -2.66 -0.13 -6.42
N SER A 137 -3.76 0.54 -6.08
CA SER A 137 -4.49 1.42 -7.00
C SER A 137 -3.66 2.59 -7.50
N ALA A 138 -2.93 3.27 -6.61
CA ALA A 138 -2.09 4.41 -6.99
C ALA A 138 -1.06 4.01 -8.05
N GLN A 139 -0.33 2.92 -7.83
CA GLN A 139 0.66 2.44 -8.79
C GLN A 139 0.03 1.92 -10.10
N CYS A 140 -1.14 1.28 -10.02
CA CYS A 140 -1.87 0.82 -11.21
C CYS A 140 -2.41 1.97 -12.07
N CYS A 141 -2.85 3.07 -11.46
CA CYS A 141 -3.32 4.27 -12.18
C CYS A 141 -2.19 5.01 -12.88
N GLN A 142 -0.98 4.92 -12.33
CA GLN A 142 0.23 5.60 -12.80
C GLN A 142 0.97 4.80 -13.87
N ALA A 143 0.58 3.54 -14.12
CA ALA A 143 1.14 2.75 -15.19
C ALA A 143 0.69 3.27 -16.58
N ALA A 144 1.57 3.19 -17.58
CA ALA A 144 1.27 3.62 -18.94
C ALA A 144 -0.05 3.00 -19.45
N PRO A 145 -0.84 3.68 -20.30
CA PRO A 145 -2.17 3.22 -20.73
C PRO A 145 -2.21 1.79 -21.28
N ASN A 146 -1.12 1.35 -21.91
CA ASN A 146 -0.95 0.03 -22.53
C ASN A 146 -0.13 -0.94 -21.67
N ALA A 147 0.28 -0.55 -20.47
CA ALA A 147 1.06 -1.40 -19.58
C ALA A 147 0.21 -2.59 -19.12
N ARG A 148 0.54 -3.76 -19.67
CA ARG A 148 -0.09 -5.05 -19.37
C ARG A 148 0.60 -5.72 -18.18
N THR A 149 -0.16 -6.45 -17.35
CA THR A 149 0.47 -7.29 -16.33
C THR A 149 1.19 -8.45 -16.99
N ARG A 150 2.12 -9.11 -16.29
CA ARG A 150 2.62 -10.41 -16.73
C ARG A 150 1.43 -11.35 -16.99
N GLU A 151 1.51 -12.14 -18.03
CA GLU A 151 0.46 -13.10 -18.35
C GLU A 151 0.27 -14.09 -17.20
N VAL A 152 -0.99 -14.28 -16.80
CA VAL A 152 -1.40 -15.25 -15.80
C VAL A 152 -2.47 -16.12 -16.46
N PHE A 153 -2.15 -17.40 -16.68
CA PHE A 153 -3.02 -18.36 -17.38
C PHE A 153 -3.46 -17.91 -18.79
N GLY A 154 -2.56 -17.27 -19.56
CA GLY A 154 -2.84 -16.80 -20.93
C GLY A 154 -3.72 -15.54 -21.00
N TRP A 155 -4.01 -14.91 -19.85
CA TRP A 155 -4.72 -13.65 -19.78
C TRP A 155 -3.85 -12.57 -19.14
N SER A 156 -3.83 -11.38 -19.75
CA SER A 156 -3.16 -10.21 -19.21
C SER A 156 -4.17 -9.07 -19.04
N PRO A 157 -4.79 -8.93 -17.86
CA PRO A 157 -5.66 -7.79 -17.59
C PRO A 157 -4.86 -6.48 -17.66
N SER A 158 -5.53 -5.40 -18.07
CA SER A 158 -4.96 -4.06 -17.92
C SER A 158 -4.63 -3.84 -16.45
N LYS A 159 -3.44 -3.29 -16.17
CA LYS A 159 -2.98 -2.99 -14.80
C LYS A 159 -4.00 -2.17 -14.01
N LYS A 160 -4.84 -1.36 -14.69
CA LYS A 160 -5.90 -0.56 -14.09
C LYS A 160 -7.02 -1.36 -13.43
N TRP A 161 -7.23 -2.63 -13.81
CA TRP A 161 -8.27 -3.48 -13.22
C TRP A 161 -7.74 -4.40 -12.11
N LEU A 162 -6.42 -4.48 -11.93
CA LEU A 162 -5.78 -5.33 -10.94
C LEU A 162 -6.26 -5.06 -9.50
N PRO A 163 -6.44 -3.80 -9.05
CA PRO A 163 -6.96 -3.53 -7.71
C PRO A 163 -8.39 -4.05 -7.51
N LEU A 164 -9.23 -3.98 -8.54
CA LEU A 164 -10.59 -4.51 -8.50
C LEU A 164 -10.59 -6.04 -8.42
N PHE A 165 -9.75 -6.71 -9.19
CA PHE A 165 -9.60 -8.17 -9.09
C PHE A 165 -9.15 -8.58 -7.69
N TYR A 166 -8.17 -7.87 -7.11
CA TYR A 166 -7.71 -8.12 -5.76
C TYR A 166 -8.81 -7.86 -4.71
N LEU A 167 -9.66 -6.85 -4.91
CA LEU A 167 -10.81 -6.56 -4.05
C LEU A 167 -11.82 -7.72 -4.06
N LEU A 168 -12.16 -8.23 -5.25
CA LEU A 168 -13.07 -9.37 -5.38
C LEU A 168 -12.46 -10.63 -4.74
N LEU A 169 -11.19 -10.90 -5.01
CA LEU A 169 -10.48 -12.05 -4.46
C LEU A 169 -10.44 -12.03 -2.93
N THR A 170 -10.03 -10.90 -2.35
CA THR A 170 -9.97 -10.75 -0.88
C THR A 170 -11.34 -10.84 -0.22
N THR A 171 -12.37 -10.27 -0.84
CA THR A 171 -13.75 -10.35 -0.34
C THR A 171 -14.28 -11.78 -0.32
N LEU A 172 -13.92 -12.59 -1.32
CA LEU A 172 -14.35 -13.98 -1.41
C LEU A 172 -13.52 -14.92 -0.52
N MET A 173 -12.22 -14.68 -0.39
CA MET A 173 -11.30 -15.58 0.31
C MET A 173 -11.08 -15.25 1.79
N ILE A 174 -11.24 -13.98 2.19
CA ILE A 174 -10.96 -13.52 3.55
C ILE A 174 -12.29 -13.18 4.25
N PRO A 175 -12.83 -14.10 5.07
CA PRO A 175 -14.08 -13.86 5.79
C PRO A 175 -13.92 -12.69 6.77
N ASN A 176 -15.00 -11.94 6.96
CA ASN A 176 -15.05 -10.74 7.82
C ASN A 176 -14.13 -9.58 7.38
N SER A 177 -13.64 -9.59 6.14
CA SER A 177 -12.94 -8.45 5.57
C SER A 177 -13.91 -7.28 5.32
N SER A 178 -13.44 -6.04 5.54
CA SER A 178 -14.28 -4.87 5.28
C SER A 178 -14.26 -4.49 3.80
N PHE A 179 -15.21 -5.04 3.03
CA PHE A 179 -15.41 -4.68 1.62
C PHE A 179 -15.46 -3.16 1.40
N ILE A 180 -16.18 -2.44 2.27
CA ILE A 180 -16.30 -0.97 2.20
C ILE A 180 -14.95 -0.30 2.47
N GLY A 181 -14.25 -0.69 3.53
CA GLY A 181 -12.93 -0.13 3.84
C GLY A 181 -11.94 -0.35 2.71
N HIS A 182 -11.95 -1.55 2.10
CA HIS A 182 -11.10 -1.87 0.95
C HIS A 182 -11.49 -1.11 -0.31
N THR A 183 -12.79 -0.97 -0.59
CA THR A 183 -13.29 -0.19 -1.73
C THR A 183 -12.87 1.26 -1.62
N PHE A 184 -13.05 1.90 -0.46
CA PHE A 184 -12.65 3.30 -0.28
C PHE A 184 -11.12 3.48 -0.22
N GLY A 185 -10.38 2.49 0.27
CA GLY A 185 -8.91 2.45 0.11
C GLY A 185 -8.51 2.40 -1.37
N MET A 186 -9.14 1.54 -2.16
CA MET A 186 -8.91 1.43 -3.61
C MET A 186 -9.25 2.74 -4.34
N LEU A 187 -10.40 3.35 -4.04
CA LEU A 187 -10.85 4.60 -4.65
C LEU A 187 -9.93 5.78 -4.31
N THR A 188 -9.50 5.90 -3.05
CA THR A 188 -8.52 6.94 -2.67
C THR A 188 -7.18 6.75 -3.34
N GLY A 189 -6.74 5.49 -3.51
CA GLY A 189 -5.56 5.17 -4.31
C GLY A 189 -5.65 5.65 -5.76
N TYR A 190 -6.80 5.46 -6.42
CA TYR A 190 -7.01 5.99 -7.78
C TYR A 190 -7.06 7.52 -7.83
N ALA A 191 -7.51 8.17 -6.77
CA ALA A 191 -7.52 9.63 -6.67
C ALA A 191 -6.13 10.23 -6.42
N THR A 192 -5.09 9.43 -6.16
CA THR A 192 -3.75 9.90 -5.78
C THR A 192 -3.15 10.93 -6.75
N PRO A 193 -3.15 10.73 -8.09
CA PRO A 193 -2.61 11.73 -9.01
C PRO A 193 -3.33 13.09 -8.94
N TRP A 194 -4.66 13.05 -8.76
CA TRP A 194 -5.45 14.26 -8.55
C TRP A 194 -5.11 14.93 -7.22
N MET A 195 -5.00 14.16 -6.13
CA MET A 195 -4.64 14.70 -4.83
C MET A 195 -3.23 15.30 -4.80
N MET A 196 -2.26 14.65 -5.46
CA MET A 196 -0.88 15.17 -5.55
C MET A 196 -0.77 16.46 -6.35
N SER A 197 -1.70 16.75 -7.25
CA SER A 197 -1.73 17.99 -8.03
C SER A 197 -2.55 19.13 -7.39
N HIS A 198 -3.55 18.82 -6.57
CA HIS A 198 -4.47 19.82 -6.00
C HIS A 198 -4.29 20.07 -4.50
N VAL A 199 -3.78 19.09 -3.75
CA VAL A 199 -3.51 19.23 -2.32
C VAL A 199 -2.04 19.58 -2.14
N PRO A 200 -1.68 20.54 -1.26
CA PRO A 200 -0.30 21.01 -1.10
C PRO A 200 0.60 20.02 -0.34
N PHE A 201 0.50 18.71 -0.61
CA PHE A 201 1.35 17.68 0.01
C PHE A 201 2.83 17.94 -0.25
N ALA A 202 3.18 18.34 -1.48
CA ALA A 202 4.54 18.72 -1.86
C ALA A 202 5.09 19.85 -0.98
N THR A 203 4.30 20.92 -0.83
CA THR A 203 4.69 22.10 -0.05
C THR A 203 4.84 21.76 1.43
N ILE A 204 3.95 20.93 1.98
CA ILE A 204 4.03 20.49 3.38
C ILE A 204 5.24 19.56 3.57
N ALA A 205 5.45 18.60 2.67
CA ALA A 205 6.57 17.68 2.71
C ALA A 205 7.93 18.40 2.63
N ALA A 206 8.07 19.39 1.75
CA ALA A 206 9.30 20.19 1.65
C ALA A 206 9.65 20.92 2.96
N ARG A 207 8.66 21.31 3.77
CA ARG A 207 8.90 21.88 5.11
C ARG A 207 9.36 20.82 6.11
N CYS A 208 8.84 19.61 5.99
CA CYS A 208 9.27 18.47 6.81
C CYS A 208 10.70 18.04 6.46
N ASP A 209 11.05 18.01 5.16
CA ASP A 209 12.36 17.60 4.67
C ASP A 209 13.50 18.40 5.33
N GLN A 210 13.31 19.71 5.54
CA GLN A 210 14.26 20.59 6.24
C GLN A 210 14.66 20.10 7.64
N ARG A 211 13.83 19.28 8.29
CA ARG A 211 14.05 18.78 9.66
C ARG A 211 14.29 17.28 9.72
N LEU A 212 13.82 16.53 8.73
CA LEU A 212 13.75 15.07 8.79
C LEU A 212 14.81 14.37 7.94
N VAL A 213 15.52 15.08 7.07
CA VAL A 213 16.60 14.52 6.22
C VAL A 213 17.67 13.76 7.02
N THR A 214 17.91 14.15 8.27
CA THR A 214 18.91 13.49 9.13
C THR A 214 18.48 12.09 9.60
N ILE A 215 17.21 11.71 9.41
CA ILE A 215 16.70 10.40 9.81
C ILE A 215 17.24 9.33 8.84
N PRO A 216 17.81 8.22 9.34
CA PRO A 216 18.28 7.14 8.49
C PRO A 216 17.20 6.57 7.58
N SER A 217 17.52 6.36 6.30
CA SER A 217 16.61 5.90 5.24
C SER A 217 15.39 6.81 5.00
N TYR A 218 15.48 8.08 5.38
CA TYR A 218 14.54 9.10 4.95
C TYR A 218 14.78 9.46 3.48
N TYR A 219 13.71 9.60 2.71
CA TYR A 219 13.76 10.03 1.32
C TYR A 219 13.10 11.40 1.21
N GLU A 220 13.85 12.39 0.75
CA GLU A 220 13.32 13.74 0.46
C GLU A 220 12.34 13.70 -0.69
N LEU A 221 11.48 14.72 -0.76
CA LEU A 221 10.60 14.95 -1.88
C LEU A 221 11.40 15.10 -3.18
N ASN A 222 11.02 14.36 -4.22
CA ASN A 222 11.51 14.60 -5.58
C ASN A 222 10.49 15.44 -6.38
N PRO A 223 10.75 16.74 -6.62
CA PRO A 223 9.81 17.63 -7.32
C PRO A 223 9.50 17.19 -8.75
N ALA A 224 10.44 16.50 -9.40
CA ALA A 224 10.27 16.03 -10.78
C ALA A 224 9.23 14.90 -10.89
N GLN A 225 8.98 14.16 -9.79
CA GLN A 225 8.06 13.01 -9.76
C GLN A 225 6.68 13.36 -9.19
N LEU A 226 6.45 14.63 -8.84
CA LEU A 226 5.12 15.16 -8.54
C LEU A 226 4.30 15.47 -9.79
N ASN A 227 4.94 15.52 -10.96
CA ASN A 227 4.26 15.77 -12.23
C ASN A 227 3.63 14.47 -12.77
N PRO A 228 2.29 14.40 -12.95
CA PRO A 228 1.59 13.17 -13.33
C PRO A 228 2.05 12.55 -14.67
N THR A 229 2.78 13.28 -15.52
CA THR A 229 3.30 12.81 -16.81
C THR A 229 4.73 12.26 -16.78
N ALA A 230 5.52 12.51 -15.73
CA ALA A 230 6.94 12.15 -15.67
C ALA A 230 7.21 10.77 -15.03
N MET A 231 6.16 10.02 -14.72
CA MET A 231 6.25 8.85 -13.85
C MET A 231 6.30 7.56 -14.65
N ILE A 232 7.52 7.18 -15.05
CA ILE A 232 7.81 5.85 -15.59
C ILE A 232 8.17 4.94 -14.42
N LEU A 233 7.29 4.00 -14.09
CA LEU A 233 7.58 2.93 -13.13
C LEU A 233 8.67 2.00 -13.73
N PRO A 234 9.66 1.53 -12.95
CA PRO A 234 10.65 0.55 -13.39
C PRO A 234 10.08 -0.88 -13.65
N VAL A 235 8.76 -0.99 -13.83
CA VAL A 235 8.00 -2.20 -14.17
C VAL A 235 7.40 -2.07 -15.59
N THR A 236 7.83 -1.08 -16.38
CA THR A 236 7.77 -1.19 -17.83
C THR A 236 8.83 -2.19 -18.26
N ILE A 237 8.41 -3.39 -18.67
CA ILE A 237 9.19 -4.07 -19.69
C ILE A 237 9.03 -3.16 -20.90
N ASP A 238 10.11 -2.49 -21.29
CA ASP A 238 10.14 -1.75 -22.53
C ASP A 238 9.98 -2.77 -23.66
N ASP A 239 8.73 -2.97 -24.10
CA ASP A 239 8.46 -3.60 -25.40
C ASP A 239 9.06 -2.76 -26.56
N ALA A 240 9.62 -1.58 -26.26
CA ALA A 240 10.34 -0.71 -27.18
C ALA A 240 11.85 -1.00 -27.29
N ALA A 241 12.43 -1.88 -26.46
CA ALA A 241 13.86 -2.25 -26.55
C ALA A 241 14.14 -3.43 -27.51
N ALA A 242 13.13 -3.91 -28.22
CA ALA A 242 13.27 -4.93 -29.26
C ALA A 242 12.80 -4.37 -30.60
N VAL A 243 13.72 -3.80 -31.38
CA VAL A 243 13.83 -3.83 -32.86
C VAL A 243 14.92 -2.84 -33.26
N THR A 244 16.18 -3.24 -33.06
CA THR A 244 17.29 -2.98 -33.99
C THR A 244 18.40 -3.97 -33.66
N THR A 245 18.20 -5.24 -33.99
CA THR A 245 19.33 -6.17 -34.12
C THR A 245 19.20 -6.86 -35.46
N ASN A 246 20.11 -6.45 -36.35
CA ASN A 246 20.47 -7.16 -37.56
C ASN A 246 20.53 -8.67 -37.27
N THR A 247 19.70 -9.43 -37.96
CA THR A 247 19.88 -10.87 -38.11
C THR A 247 21.23 -11.12 -38.75
N PRO A 248 22.04 -12.03 -38.18
CA PRO A 248 22.31 -13.25 -38.93
C PRO A 248 22.02 -14.52 -38.12
N THR A 249 21.13 -15.32 -38.70
CA THR A 249 21.14 -16.78 -38.83
C THR A 249 22.22 -17.58 -38.05
N THR A 250 21.76 -18.44 -37.15
CA THR A 250 22.00 -19.91 -37.07
C THR A 250 22.08 -20.40 -35.62
N PHE A 251 21.23 -21.36 -35.25
CA PHE A 251 21.25 -22.05 -33.97
C PHE A 251 21.88 -23.44 -34.19
N PRO A 252 23.04 -23.77 -33.59
CA PRO A 252 23.63 -25.09 -33.74
C PRO A 252 23.06 -26.01 -32.64
N GLY A 253 22.05 -26.80 -32.97
CA GLY A 253 21.61 -27.91 -32.11
C GLY A 253 20.10 -28.19 -32.13
N ARG A 254 19.74 -29.48 -32.03
CA ARG A 254 18.35 -29.94 -31.86
C ARG A 254 18.00 -29.91 -30.37
N GLY A 255 17.27 -28.89 -29.94
CA GLY A 255 16.69 -28.81 -28.60
C GLY A 255 15.40 -27.99 -28.63
N THR A 256 14.35 -28.52 -28.02
CA THR A 256 13.01 -27.92 -27.93
C THR A 256 12.97 -26.77 -26.91
N ARG A 257 12.41 -25.63 -27.32
CA ARG A 257 12.10 -24.53 -26.40
C ARG A 257 10.78 -24.82 -25.68
N LEU A 258 10.78 -24.73 -24.36
CA LEU A 258 9.58 -24.70 -23.53
C LEU A 258 9.03 -23.27 -23.51
N GLY A 259 7.75 -23.12 -23.82
CA GLY A 259 6.97 -21.91 -23.57
C GLY A 259 6.69 -21.07 -24.81
N THR A 260 5.45 -21.16 -25.29
CA THR A 260 4.72 -20.00 -25.83
C THR A 260 4.19 -19.18 -24.67
#